data_AF-A0A133V2U5-F1
#
_entry.id   AF-A0A133V2U5-F1
#
_cell.length_a   1.000
_cell.length_b   1.000
_cell.length_c   1.000
_cell.angle_alpha   90.00
_cell.angle_beta   90.00
_cell.angle_gamma   90.00
#
_symmetry.space_group_name_H-M   'P 1'
#
loop_
_entity.id
_entity.type
_entity.pdbx_description
1 polymer ?
#
loop_
_entity_poly.entity_id
_entity_poly.type
_entity_poly.pdbx_seq_one_letter_code
_entity_poly.pdbx_strand_id
1 'polypeptide(L)' 'MVSIEYEDFLDLEYKPNETDLICEFYVEPAKDMSMEDAAGRVASESSNGTWSGLEVDERIREMSATTFSIEDNIIRI' A
#
# COMPACT_ATOMS: atom_id res chain seq x y z
N MET A 1 6.39 19.05 -4.00
CA MET A 1 6.61 17.64 -4.36
C MET A 1 6.86 16.90 -3.09
N VAL A 2 6.36 15.68 -3.03
CA VAL A 2 6.40 14.81 -1.87
C VAL A 2 6.97 13.48 -2.33
N SER A 3 7.86 12.90 -1.54
CA SER A 3 8.34 11.54 -1.79
C SER A 3 7.24 10.53 -1.49
N ILE A 4 7.12 9.51 -2.34
CA ILE A 4 6.40 8.27 -2.05
C ILE A 4 7.39 7.09 -2.13
N GLU A 5 7.42 6.29 -1.08
CA GLU A 5 8.17 5.02 -0.98
C GLU A 5 7.23 3.89 -0.54
N TYR A 6 7.68 2.63 -0.54
CA TYR A 6 6.79 1.49 -0.28
C TYR A 6 6.07 1.57 1.08
N GLU A 7 6.74 2.12 2.08
CA GLU A 7 6.26 2.30 3.44
C GLU A 7 5.11 3.33 3.52
N ASP A 8 5.01 4.27 2.58
CA ASP A 8 3.91 5.24 2.52
C ASP A 8 2.57 4.60 2.08
N PHE A 9 2.59 3.37 1.57
CA PHE A 9 1.40 2.63 1.12
C PHE A 9 0.83 1.69 2.20
N LEU A 10 1.27 1.85 3.45
CA LEU A 10 0.80 1.11 4.62
C LEU A 10 0.36 2.07 5.71
N ASP A 11 -0.92 2.10 6.01
CA ASP A 11 -1.48 2.85 7.14
C ASP A 11 -2.65 2.07 7.75
N LEU A 12 -2.38 1.38 8.86
CA LEU A 12 -3.39 0.59 9.57
C LEU A 12 -4.37 1.44 10.40
N GLU A 13 -4.16 2.75 10.49
CA GLU A 13 -5.13 3.69 11.07
C GLU A 13 -6.08 4.26 10.02
N TYR A 14 -5.76 4.12 8.73
CA TYR A 14 -6.61 4.54 7.62
C TYR A 14 -7.95 3.80 7.65
N LYS A 15 -9.02 4.58 7.44
CA LYS A 15 -10.39 4.08 7.36
C LYS A 15 -10.90 4.36 5.95
N PRO A 16 -11.13 3.33 5.11
CA PRO A 16 -11.67 3.51 3.78
C PRO A 16 -12.98 4.28 3.80
N ASN A 17 -13.15 5.17 2.83
CA ASN A 17 -14.40 5.87 2.57
C ASN A 17 -15.39 4.94 1.87
N GLU A 18 -16.68 5.31 1.88
CA GLU A 18 -17.74 4.53 1.21
C GLU A 18 -17.54 4.39 -0.31
N THR A 19 -16.74 5.27 -0.91
CA THR A 19 -16.44 5.30 -2.35
C THR A 19 -15.15 4.58 -2.74
N ASP A 20 -14.36 4.14 -1.76
CA ASP A 20 -13.08 3.49 -2.05
C ASP A 20 -13.29 2.06 -2.52
N LEU A 21 -12.53 1.65 -3.53
CA LEU A 21 -12.53 0.27 -4.00
C LEU A 21 -11.62 -0.56 -3.10
N ILE A 22 -12.22 -1.45 -2.32
CA ILE A 22 -11.48 -2.36 -1.44
C ILE A 22 -11.13 -3.65 -2.18
N CYS A 23 -9.87 -4.03 -2.15
CA CYS A 23 -9.38 -5.31 -2.65
C CYS A 23 -8.82 -6.16 -1.50
N GLU A 24 -9.15 -7.45 -1.49
CA GLU A 24 -8.64 -8.41 -0.51
C GLU A 24 -7.71 -9.41 -1.22
N PHE A 25 -6.53 -9.63 -0.67
CA PHE A 25 -5.53 -10.54 -1.22
C PHE A 25 -5.02 -11.50 -0.15
N TYR A 26 -4.82 -12.76 -0.54
CA TYR A 26 -3.94 -13.66 0.18
C TYR A 26 -2.51 -13.43 -0.29
N VAL A 27 -1.60 -13.16 0.65
CA VAL A 27 -0.19 -12.90 0.37
C VAL A 27 0.66 -13.86 1.20
N GLU A 28 1.64 -14.48 0.54
CA GLU A 28 2.71 -15.23 1.18
C GLU A 28 4.02 -14.47 0.94
N PRO A 29 4.56 -13.76 1.95
CA PRO A 29 5.79 -13.01 1.79
C PRO A 29 6.97 -13.91 1.45
N ALA A 30 7.96 -13.34 0.75
CA ALA A 30 9.23 -14.01 0.57
C ALA A 30 9.92 -14.25 1.93
N LYS A 31 10.79 -15.25 2.00
CA LYS A 31 11.43 -15.71 3.25
C LYS A 31 12.05 -14.59 4.11
N ASP A 32 12.56 -13.54 3.48
CA ASP A 32 13.24 -12.42 4.14
C ASP A 32 12.44 -11.10 4.01
N MET A 33 11.11 -11.18 3.94
CA MET A 33 10.20 -10.04 3.81
C MET A 33 9.09 -10.14 4.86
N SER A 34 8.82 -9.05 5.58
CA SER A 34 7.68 -9.00 6.51
C SER A 34 6.35 -8.96 5.76
N MET A 35 5.24 -9.24 6.46
CA MET A 35 3.91 -9.11 5.85
C MET A 35 3.62 -7.64 5.51
N GLU A 36 4.03 -6.73 6.39
CA GLU A 36 3.91 -5.29 6.24
C GLU A 36 4.67 -4.78 4.99
N ASP A 37 5.93 -5.21 4.81
CA ASP A 37 6.72 -4.85 3.62
C ASP A 37 6.10 -5.39 2.35
N ALA A 38 5.61 -6.64 2.39
CA ALA A 38 4.94 -7.26 1.25
C ALA A 38 3.65 -6.50 0.90
N ALA A 39 2.83 -6.17 1.90
CA ALA A 39 1.56 -5.48 1.71
C ALA A 39 1.74 -4.07 1.14
N GLY A 40 2.69 -3.29 1.69
CA GLY A 40 3.05 -1.98 1.15
C GLY A 40 3.48 -2.06 -0.31
N ARG A 41 4.27 -3.08 -0.69
CA ARG A 41 4.65 -3.31 -2.10
C ARG A 41 3.47 -3.69 -2.99
N VAL A 42 2.54 -4.52 -2.53
CA VAL A 42 1.33 -4.85 -3.31
C VAL A 42 0.50 -3.58 -3.54
N ALA A 43 0.26 -2.78 -2.51
CA ALA A 43 -0.48 -1.52 -2.61
C ALA A 43 0.21 -0.52 -3.55
N SER A 44 1.53 -0.40 -3.43
CA SER A 44 2.35 0.47 -4.27
C SER A 44 2.31 0.09 -5.76
N GLU A 45 2.62 -1.16 -6.09
CA GLU A 45 2.75 -1.63 -7.48
C GLU A 45 1.39 -1.88 -8.16
N SER A 46 0.30 -1.95 -7.40
CA SER A 46 -1.07 -1.99 -7.94
C SER A 46 -1.71 -0.60 -8.10
N SER A 47 -1.03 0.47 -7.69
CA SER A 47 -1.51 1.85 -7.83
C SER A 47 -0.53 2.74 -8.60
N ASN A 48 0.30 3.53 -7.90
CA ASN A 48 1.11 4.58 -8.50
C ASN A 48 2.58 4.61 -8.03
N GLY A 49 3.01 3.66 -7.20
CA GLY A 49 4.40 3.57 -6.76
C GLY A 49 5.27 2.68 -7.65
N THR A 50 6.55 2.55 -7.27
CA THR A 50 7.52 1.72 -7.98
C THR A 50 8.71 1.36 -7.07
N TRP A 51 9.67 0.60 -7.58
CA TRP A 51 10.85 0.09 -6.87
C TRP A 51 11.83 1.14 -6.33
N SER A 52 11.63 2.41 -6.65
CA SER A 52 12.44 3.53 -6.18
C SER A 52 11.51 4.65 -5.74
N GLY A 53 11.93 5.43 -4.75
CA GLY A 53 11.22 6.63 -4.33
C GLY A 53 10.99 7.58 -5.50
N LEU A 54 9.80 8.18 -5.54
CA LEU A 54 9.38 9.14 -6.56
C LEU A 54 8.97 10.45 -5.90
N GLU A 55 9.44 11.56 -6.46
CA GLU A 55 8.95 12.89 -6.12
C GLU A 55 7.70 13.21 -6.96
N VAL A 56 6.55 13.26 -6.31
CA VAL A 56 5.25 13.46 -6.98
C VAL A 56 4.54 14.71 -6.47
N ASP A 57 3.53 15.15 -7.22
CA ASP A 57 2.59 16.17 -6.73
C ASP A 57 1.68 15.58 -5.63
N GLU A 58 1.19 16.43 -4.73
CA GLU A 58 0.31 16.02 -3.63
C GLU A 58 -0.94 15.31 -4.14
N ARG A 59 -1.51 15.77 -5.26
CA ARG A 59 -2.67 15.11 -5.89
C ARG A 59 -2.37 13.67 -6.32
N ILE A 60 -1.14 13.36 -6.72
CA ILE A 60 -0.76 12.00 -7.08
C ILE A 60 -0.65 11.15 -5.82
N ARG A 61 -0.06 11.69 -4.75
CA ARG A 61 0.01 11.00 -3.45
C ARG A 61 -1.40 10.65 -2.92
N GLU A 62 -2.37 11.55 -3.07
CA GLU A 62 -3.78 11.31 -2.68
C GLU A 62 -4.46 10.16 -3.44
N MET A 63 -3.93 9.76 -4.61
CA MET A 63 -4.48 8.64 -5.41
C MET A 63 -3.84 7.28 -5.07
N SER A 64 -2.91 7.25 -4.11
CA SER A 64 -2.20 6.03 -3.73
C SER A 64 -3.14 5.04 -3.05
N ALA A 65 -3.06 3.76 -3.43
CA ALA A 65 -3.74 2.72 -2.65
C ALA A 65 -3.09 2.62 -1.26
N THR A 66 -3.83 2.15 -0.25
CA THR A 66 -3.32 2.09 1.13
C THR A 66 -3.67 0.74 1.73
N THR A 67 -2.67 -0.07 2.06
CA THR A 67 -2.91 -1.25 2.89
C THR A 67 -3.39 -0.77 4.25
N PHE A 68 -4.63 -1.09 4.59
CA PHE A 68 -5.29 -0.62 5.80
C PHE A 68 -5.64 -1.73 6.79
N SER A 69 -5.48 -2.99 6.37
CA SER A 69 -5.72 -4.16 7.21
C SER A 69 -4.76 -5.28 6.87
N ILE A 70 -4.20 -5.92 7.89
CA ILE A 70 -3.42 -7.14 7.79
C ILE A 70 -3.93 -8.11 8.86
N GLU A 71 -4.43 -9.26 8.43
CA GLU A 71 -4.92 -10.34 9.29
C GLU A 71 -4.27 -11.65 8.82
N ASP A 72 -3.26 -12.12 9.55
CA ASP A 72 -2.40 -13.25 9.14
C ASP A 72 -1.84 -13.04 7.72
N ASN A 73 -2.30 -13.85 6.75
CA ASN A 73 -1.88 -13.80 5.35
C ASN A 73 -2.87 -13.05 4.46
N ILE A 74 -3.90 -12.42 5.03
CA ILE A 74 -4.89 -11.66 4.29
C ILE A 74 -4.60 -10.18 4.47
N ILE A 75 -4.46 -9.46 3.37
CA ILE A 75 -4.31 -8.01 3.35
C ILE A 75 -5.54 -7.38 2.68
N ARG A 76 -5.92 -6.20 3.15
CA ARG A 76 -6.88 -5.34 2.44
C ARG A 76 -6.25 -4.00 2.12
N ILE A 77 -6.49 -3.58 0.88
CA ILE A 77 -5.96 -2.37 0.25
C ILE A 77 -7.12 -1.57 -0.32
#